data_AF-A0A0N0JD10-F1
#
_entry.id   AF-A0A0N0JD10-F1
#
_cell.length_a   1.000
_cell.length_b   1.000
_cell.length_c   1.000
_cell.angle_alpha   90.00
_cell.angle_beta   90.00
_cell.angle_gamma   90.00
#
_symmetry.space_group_name_H-M   'P 1'
#
loop_
_entity.id
_entity.type
_entity.pdbx_description
1 polymer ?
#
loop_
_entity_poly.entity_id
_entity_poly.type
_entity_poly.pdbx_seq_one_letter_code
_entity_poly.pdbx_strand_id
1 'polypeptide(L)'
;MSEYPLRTAEQLSVLLQAFRKESGLTQSEVALRLGVTQQTYSTLERNAEAVGVGRLLKLLGILGVELVLSKPASLADSPTGETQPDAGDKPAW
;
A
#
# COMPACT_ATOMS: atom_id res chain seq x y z
N MET A 1 -13.88 -6.93 0.41
CA MET A 1 -12.56 -6.50 -0.08
C MET A 1 -11.62 -6.62 1.10
N SER A 2 -10.63 -7.52 1.05
CA SER A 2 -9.66 -7.66 2.14
C SER A 2 -8.57 -6.60 1.95
N GLU A 3 -8.27 -5.84 3.00
CA GLU A 3 -7.22 -4.83 2.98
C GLU A 3 -5.95 -5.37 3.63
N TYR A 4 -4.81 -5.13 2.98
CA TYR A 4 -3.50 -5.59 3.45
C TYR A 4 -2.60 -4.37 3.69
N PRO A 5 -2.62 -3.79 4.91
CA PRO A 5 -1.84 -2.59 5.20
C PRO A 5 -0.34 -2.90 5.14
N LEU A 6 0.35 -2.24 4.21
CA LEU A 6 1.81 -2.25 4.12
C LEU A 6 2.38 -1.19 5.07
N ARG A 7 3.11 -1.64 6.09
CA ARG A 7 3.82 -0.80 7.05
C ARG A 7 5.32 -0.78 6.81
N THR A 8 5.87 -1.85 6.24
CA THR A 8 7.30 -1.96 5.92
C THR A 8 7.50 -2.61 4.54
N ALA A 9 8.70 -2.43 3.96
CA ALA A 9 9.01 -2.95 2.64
C ALA A 9 9.15 -4.48 2.62
N GLU A 10 9.58 -5.09 3.72
CA GLU A 10 9.77 -6.54 3.86
C GLU A 10 8.44 -7.31 3.79
N GLN A 11 7.34 -6.67 4.20
CA GLN A 11 5.99 -7.24 4.09
C GLN A 11 5.58 -7.48 2.63
N LEU A 12 6.16 -6.71 1.70
CA LEU A 12 5.83 -6.79 0.29
C LEU A 12 6.18 -8.15 -0.32
N SER A 13 7.35 -8.71 0.02
CA SER A 13 7.79 -10.02 -0.50
C SER A 13 6.83 -11.13 -0.11
N VAL A 14 6.42 -11.16 1.16
CA VAL A 14 5.47 -12.16 1.70
C VAL A 14 4.10 -12.03 1.03
N LEU A 15 3.60 -10.79 0.87
CA LEU A 15 2.31 -10.53 0.25
C LEU A 15 2.28 -10.85 -1.24
N LEU A 16 3.30 -10.46 -2.00
CA LEU A 16 3.40 -10.81 -3.43
C LEU A 16 3.42 -12.32 -3.64
N GLN A 17 4.11 -13.07 -2.76
CA GLN A 17 4.11 -14.53 -2.81
C GLN A 17 2.72 -15.11 -2.48
N ALA A 18 2.03 -14.56 -1.49
CA ALA A 18 0.68 -14.99 -1.13
C ALA A 18 -0.32 -14.74 -2.26
N PHE A 19 -0.35 -13.53 -2.83
CA PHE A 19 -1.22 -13.18 -3.94
C PHE A 19 -0.94 -13.99 -5.21
N ARG A 20 0.34 -14.32 -5.47
CA ARG A 20 0.67 -15.26 -6.55
C ARG A 20 0.05 -16.64 -6.32
N LYS A 21 0.16 -17.19 -5.11
CA LYS A 21 -0.43 -18.49 -4.78
C LYS A 21 -1.96 -18.44 -4.86
N GLU A 22 -2.57 -17.36 -4.37
CA GLU A 22 -4.02 -17.14 -4.41
C GLU A 22 -4.56 -17.01 -5.84
N SER A 23 -3.81 -16.34 -6.73
CA SER A 23 -4.13 -16.25 -8.16
C SER A 23 -3.84 -17.53 -8.96
N GLY A 24 -3.34 -18.59 -8.31
CA GLY A 24 -3.06 -19.89 -8.93
C GLY A 24 -1.90 -19.89 -9.92
N LEU A 25 -1.09 -18.84 -9.96
CA LEU A 25 0.02 -18.69 -10.91
C LEU A 25 1.31 -19.29 -10.36
N THR A 26 2.09 -19.94 -11.19
CA THR A 26 3.48 -20.33 -10.92
C THR A 26 4.42 -19.13 -11.11
N GLN A 27 5.64 -19.24 -10.56
CA GLN A 27 6.68 -18.22 -10.79
C GLN A 27 6.99 -18.04 -12.28
N SER A 28 6.96 -19.12 -13.06
CA SER A 28 7.25 -19.09 -14.50
C SER A 28 6.16 -18.36 -15.29
N GLU A 29 4.89 -18.54 -14.92
CA GLU A 29 3.77 -17.85 -15.58
C GLU A 29 3.78 -16.35 -15.29
N VAL A 30 4.06 -15.94 -14.05
CA VAL A 30 4.21 -14.52 -13.72
C VAL A 30 5.41 -13.93 -14.45
N ALA A 31 6.54 -14.64 -14.49
CA ALA A 31 7.73 -14.20 -15.22
C ALA A 31 7.45 -13.99 -16.72
N LEU A 32 6.73 -14.94 -17.35
CA LEU A 32 6.31 -14.85 -18.74
C LEU A 32 5.46 -13.60 -18.99
N ARG A 33 4.46 -13.34 -18.14
CA ARG A 33 3.58 -12.16 -18.23
C ARG A 33 4.34 -10.84 -17.99
N LEU A 34 5.37 -10.87 -17.15
CA LEU A 34 6.26 -9.73 -16.91
C LEU A 34 7.32 -9.54 -18.01
N GLY A 35 7.44 -10.47 -18.96
CA GLY A 35 8.48 -10.44 -19.99
C GLY A 35 9.89 -10.64 -19.44
N VAL A 36 10.05 -11.45 -18.38
CA VAL A 36 11.35 -11.76 -17.77
C VAL A 36 11.56 -13.27 -17.59
N THR A 37 12.78 -13.65 -17.21
CA THR A 37 13.07 -15.04 -16.84
C THR A 37 12.43 -15.42 -15.49
N GLN A 38 12.15 -16.71 -15.30
CA GLN A 38 11.70 -17.24 -14.00
C GLN A 38 12.68 -16.88 -12.88
N GLN A 39 14.00 -16.98 -13.12
CA GLN A 39 15.02 -16.64 -12.13
C GLN A 39 14.95 -15.15 -11.73
N THR A 40 14.76 -14.25 -12.70
CA THR A 40 14.56 -12.82 -12.45
C THR A 40 13.34 -12.58 -11.57
N TYR A 41 12.21 -13.25 -11.86
CA TYR A 41 11.02 -13.14 -11.03
C TYR A 41 11.22 -13.74 -9.63
N SER A 42 11.88 -14.88 -9.53
CA SER A 42 12.19 -15.54 -8.25
C SER A 42 13.04 -14.65 -7.34
N THR A 43 14.03 -13.94 -7.89
CA THR A 43 14.83 -12.95 -7.14
C THR A 43 14.01 -11.73 -6.73
N LEU A 44 13.12 -11.25 -7.61
CA LEU A 44 12.20 -10.15 -7.31
C LEU A 44 11.25 -10.52 -6.17
N GLU A 45 10.61 -11.69 -6.22
CA GLU A 45 9.66 -12.15 -5.20
C GLU A 45 10.34 -12.31 -3.83
N ARG A 46 11.63 -12.66 -3.79
CA ARG A 46 12.42 -12.72 -2.55
C ARG A 46 12.88 -11.36 -2.02
N ASN A 47 13.12 -10.38 -2.90
CA ASN A 47 13.68 -9.07 -2.57
C ASN A 47 12.80 -7.96 -3.12
N ALA A 48 11.51 -7.97 -2.73
CA ALA A 48 10.53 -7.07 -3.30
C ALA A 48 10.77 -5.62 -2.89
N GLU A 49 11.49 -5.33 -1.80
CA GLU A 49 11.76 -3.96 -1.38
C GLU A 49 12.57 -3.15 -2.41
N ALA A 50 13.39 -3.82 -3.24
CA ALA A 50 14.23 -3.17 -4.23
C ALA A 50 13.52 -2.98 -5.59
N VAL A 51 12.28 -3.44 -5.73
CA VAL A 51 11.56 -3.36 -6.99
C VAL A 51 11.13 -1.91 -7.26
N GLY A 52 11.38 -1.43 -8.48
CA GLY A 52 10.86 -0.12 -8.90
C GLY A 52 9.33 -0.12 -8.96
N VAL A 53 8.71 1.00 -8.55
CA VAL A 53 7.25 1.15 -8.44
C VAL A 53 6.51 0.78 -9.74
N GLY A 54 7.01 1.20 -10.91
CA GLY A 54 6.37 0.87 -12.19
C GLY A 54 6.32 -0.64 -12.48
N ARG A 55 7.34 -1.39 -12.03
CA ARG A 55 7.37 -2.85 -12.15
C ARG A 55 6.49 -3.52 -11.11
N LEU A 56 6.43 -2.97 -9.89
CA LEU A 56 5.49 -3.41 -8.85
C LEU A 56 4.04 -3.31 -9.34
N LEU A 57 3.63 -2.15 -9.87
CA LEU A 57 2.25 -1.94 -10.32
C LEU A 57 1.86 -2.90 -11.44
N LYS A 58 2.77 -3.19 -12.38
CA LYS A 58 2.55 -4.22 -13.41
C LYS A 58 2.36 -5.61 -12.80
N LEU A 59 3.20 -5.97 -11.83
CA LEU A 59 3.09 -7.25 -11.13
C LEU A 59 1.75 -7.36 -10.38
N LEU A 60 1.36 -6.34 -9.63
CA LEU A 60 0.07 -6.31 -8.93
C LEU A 60 -1.10 -6.50 -9.90
N GLY A 61 -1.07 -5.83 -11.06
CA GLY A 61 -2.07 -6.03 -12.11
C GLY A 61 -2.12 -7.46 -12.65
N ILE A 62 -0.97 -8.13 -12.81
CA ILE A 62 -0.91 -9.56 -13.21
C ILE A 62 -1.54 -10.46 -12.14
N LEU A 63 -1.36 -10.11 -10.87
CA LEU A 63 -1.88 -10.84 -9.71
C LEU A 63 -3.34 -10.51 -9.39
N GLY A 64 -3.95 -9.54 -10.08
CA GLY A 64 -5.32 -9.09 -9.80
C GLY A 64 -5.45 -8.27 -8.50
N VAL A 65 -4.37 -7.59 -8.09
CA VAL A 65 -4.29 -6.79 -6.86
C VAL A 65 -4.19 -5.31 -7.20
N GLU A 66 -4.88 -4.47 -6.43
CA GLU A 66 -4.80 -3.01 -6.54
C GLU A 66 -3.98 -2.43 -5.38
N LEU A 67 -3.13 -1.43 -5.68
CA LEU A 67 -2.43 -0.65 -4.67
C LEU A 67 -3.24 0.62 -4.35
N VAL A 68 -3.65 0.76 -3.10
CA VAL A 68 -4.38 1.95 -2.61
C VAL A 68 -3.47 2.76 -1.69
N LEU A 69 -3.40 4.07 -1.91
CA LEU A 69 -2.71 5.01 -1.03
C LEU A 69 -3.74 5.79 -0.22
N SER A 70 -3.67 5.65 1.10
CA SER A 70 -4.60 6.29 2.04
C SER A 70 -3.84 7.09 3.08
N LYS A 71 -4.38 8.25 3.47
CA LYS A 71 -3.85 9.01 4.61
C LYS A 71 -4.38 8.40 5.91
N PRO A 72 -3.57 8.28 6.98
CA PRO A 72 -4.07 7.86 8.28
C PRO A 72 -5.04 8.91 8.81
N ALA A 73 -6.15 8.45 9.41
CA ALA A 73 -7.25 9.31 9.89
C ALA A 73 -6.78 10.43 10.84
N SER A 74 -5.70 10.19 11.61
CA SER A 74 -5.17 11.16 12.59
C SER A 74 -4.59 12.45 12.00
N LEU A 75 -4.43 12.56 10.68
CA LEU A 75 -3.99 13.82 10.02
C LEU A 75 -5.15 14.62 9.43
N ALA A 76 -6.37 14.08 9.44
CA ALA A 76 -7.56 14.76 8.91
C ALA A 76 -8.34 15.54 9.99
N ASP A 77 -8.11 15.23 11.27
CA ASP A 77 -8.73 15.92 12.41
C ASP A 77 -7.76 16.94 13.03
N SER A 78 -7.42 17.97 12.27
CA SER A 78 -7.13 19.27 12.89
C SER A 78 -8.44 20.03 12.89
N PRO A 79 -9.15 20.19 14.03
CA PRO A 79 -10.24 21.14 14.12
C PRO A 79 -9.64 22.55 14.08
N THR A 80 -9.38 23.06 12.88
CA THR A 80 -9.31 24.51 12.66
C THR A 80 -10.74 24.97 12.47
N GLY A 81 -11.38 25.28 13.59
CA GLY A 81 -12.73 25.83 13.66
C GLY A 81 -12.91 26.49 15.02
N GLU A 82 -12.73 27.81 15.04
CA GLU A 82 -12.95 28.70 16.17
C GLU A 82 -14.27 28.43 16.89
N THR A 83 -14.25 28.48 18.23
CA THR A 83 -15.18 29.30 19.02
C THR A 83 -14.58 29.39 20.42
N GLN A 84 -13.91 30.51 20.72
CA GLN A 84 -13.71 30.96 22.09
C GLN A 84 -14.99 31.70 22.48
N PRO A 85 -15.82 31.20 23.42
CA PRO A 85 -16.93 32.00 23.93
C PRO A 85 -16.43 32.93 25.03
N ASP A 86 -16.88 34.18 24.91
CA ASP A 86 -17.16 35.14 25.98
C ASP A 86 -16.01 35.60 26.91
N ALA A 87 -15.35 36.70 26.49
CA ALA A 87 -14.84 37.70 27.42
C ALA A 87 -15.78 38.92 27.39
N GLY A 88 -17.00 38.73 27.91
CA GLY A 88 -18.07 39.71 27.91
C GLY A 88 -18.77 39.82 29.27
N ASP A 89 -18.04 39.84 30.39
CA ASP A 89 -18.65 40.21 31.67
C ASP A 89 -17.98 41.44 32.28
N LYS A 90 -18.58 42.59 31.99
CA LYS A 90 -18.58 43.75 32.87
C LYS A 90 -20.04 44.00 33.25
N PRO A 91 -20.33 44.07 34.55
CA PRO A 91 -21.22 45.09 35.06
C PRO A 91 -20.45 46.04 35.96
N ALA A 92 -20.60 47.33 35.66
CA ALA A 92 -20.28 48.41 36.58
C ALA A 92 -21.53 48.69 37.41
N TRP A 93 -21.48 48.37 38.70
CA TRP A 93 -22.17 49.06 39.79
C TRP A 93 -21.36 48.91 41.08
#